data_AF-D9WWY0-F1
#
_entry.id   AF-D9WWY0-F1
#
_cell.length_a   1.000
_cell.length_b   1.000
_cell.length_c   1.000
_cell.angle_alpha   90.00
_cell.angle_beta   90.00
_cell.angle_gamma   90.00
#
_symmetry.space_group_name_H-M   'P 1'
#
loop_
_entity.id
_entity.type
_entity.pdbx_description
1 polymer ?
#
loop_
_entity_poly.entity_id
_entity_poly.type
_entity_poly.pdbx_seq_one_letter_code
_entity_poly.pdbx_strand_id
1 'polypeptide(L)'
;MTTYTIEFGYLGDSRPVPDLTVDTDDPNEFHRAVVHHAVPHLRPVLEKMGRPEAADCIFQTNKDRTMGQFLWLDFQTGAGARFCAARITTGDQTVS
;
A
#
# COMPACT_ATOMS: atom_id res chain seq x y z
N MET A 1 -8.80 -9.21 16.98
CA MET A 1 -7.61 -9.08 16.13
C MET A 1 -7.97 -9.63 14.77
N THR A 2 -7.88 -8.81 13.74
CA THR A 2 -8.24 -9.17 12.37
C THR A 2 -6.97 -9.46 11.58
N THR A 3 -6.94 -10.58 10.85
CA THR A 3 -5.84 -10.90 9.94
C THR A 3 -6.17 -10.35 8.56
N TYR A 4 -5.36 -9.42 8.07
CA TYR A 4 -5.45 -8.88 6.72
C TYR A 4 -4.36 -9.47 5.85
N THR A 5 -4.71 -9.93 4.65
CA THR A 5 -3.75 -10.23 3.58
C THR A 5 -3.86 -9.15 2.51
N ILE A 6 -2.72 -8.54 2.17
CA ILE A 6 -2.60 -7.46 1.20
C ILE A 6 -1.82 -7.95 0.01
N GLU A 7 -2.48 -8.00 -1.13
CA GLU A 7 -1.88 -8.39 -2.41
C GLU A 7 -1.64 -7.16 -3.26
N PHE A 8 -0.37 -6.80 -3.42
CA PHE A 8 0.01 -5.61 -4.18
C PHE A 8 -0.03 -5.87 -5.68
N GLY A 9 -0.47 -4.87 -6.44
CA GLY A 9 -0.58 -4.91 -7.88
C GLY A 9 0.72 -4.51 -8.57
N TYR A 10 0.62 -4.30 -9.87
CA TYR A 10 1.75 -3.90 -10.68
C TYR A 10 2.06 -2.41 -10.54
N LEU A 11 3.34 -2.08 -10.67
CA LEU A 11 3.86 -0.74 -10.91
C LEU A 11 4.68 -0.79 -12.21
N GLY A 12 4.12 -0.23 -13.28
CA GLY A 12 4.62 -0.47 -14.63
C GLY A 12 4.51 -1.95 -14.99
N ASP A 13 5.59 -2.53 -15.52
CA ASP A 13 5.65 -3.93 -15.96
C ASP A 13 6.09 -4.91 -14.86
N SER A 14 6.19 -4.45 -13.61
CA SER A 14 6.69 -5.26 -12.50
C SER A 14 5.74 -5.27 -11.31
N ARG A 15 5.86 -6.31 -10.47
CA ARG A 15 5.19 -6.41 -9.16
C ARG A 15 6.25 -6.32 -8.06
N PRO A 16 6.72 -5.10 -7.71
CA PRO A 16 7.92 -4.96 -6.88
C PRO A 16 7.66 -5.23 -5.40
N VAL A 17 6.43 -5.04 -4.94
CA VAL A 17 6.07 -5.22 -3.53
C VAL A 17 5.58 -6.66 -3.31
N PRO A 18 6.24 -7.43 -2.41
CA PRO A 18 5.74 -8.74 -2.00
C PRO A 18 4.43 -8.61 -1.22
N ASP A 19 3.63 -9.67 -1.21
CA ASP A 19 2.41 -9.72 -0.40
C ASP A 19 2.71 -9.58 1.09
N LEU A 20 1.75 -9.01 1.82
CA LEU A 20 1.89 -8.73 3.25
C LEU A 20 0.71 -9.31 4.02
N THR A 21 0.99 -9.90 5.19
CA THR A 21 -0.03 -10.24 6.17
C THR A 21 0.13 -9.33 7.39
N VAL A 22 -0.97 -8.74 7.87
CA VAL A 22 -0.99 -7.86 9.04
C VAL A 22 -2.07 -8.32 9.99
N ASP A 23 -1.70 -8.54 11.24
CA ASP A 23 -2.62 -8.88 12.33
C ASP A 23 -2.84 -7.66 13.21
N THR A 24 -3.99 -7.00 13.09
CA THR A 24 -4.33 -5.83 13.93
C THR A 24 -5.82 -5.52 13.88
N ASP A 25 -6.33 -4.81 14.89
CA ASP A 25 -7.63 -4.13 14.81
C ASP A 25 -7.46 -2.59 14.72
N ASP A 26 -6.25 -2.06 14.93
CA ASP A 26 -5.97 -0.63 14.85
C ASP A 26 -5.79 -0.20 13.38
N PRO A 27 -6.69 0.65 12.84
CA PRO A 27 -6.55 1.13 11.48
C PRO A 27 -5.24 1.89 11.26
N ASN A 28 -4.71 2.60 12.25
CA ASN A 28 -3.45 3.35 12.07
C ASN A 28 -2.25 2.41 12.01
N GLU A 29 -2.25 1.34 12.82
CA GLU A 29 -1.23 0.30 12.76
C GLU A 29 -1.25 -0.41 11.40
N PHE A 30 -2.44 -0.75 10.90
CA PHE A 30 -2.61 -1.33 9.57
C PHE A 30 -1.93 -0.47 8.48
N HIS A 31 -2.25 0.84 8.43
CA HIS A 31 -1.68 1.73 7.41
C HIS A 31 -0.16 1.88 7.56
N ARG A 32 0.35 2.01 8.79
CA ARG A 32 1.80 2.08 9.04
C ARG A 32 2.51 0.81 8.59
N ALA A 33 1.96 -0.37 8.89
CA ALA A 33 2.53 -1.65 8.49
C ALA A 33 2.63 -1.77 6.96
N VAL A 34 1.55 -1.41 6.24
CA VAL A 34 1.53 -1.43 4.78
C VAL A 34 2.58 -0.49 4.17
N VAL A 35 2.64 0.76 4.64
CA VAL A 35 3.60 1.75 4.12
C VAL A 35 5.04 1.34 4.43
N HIS A 36 5.32 0.91 5.66
CA HIS A 36 6.66 0.48 6.08
C HIS A 36 7.16 -0.71 5.26
N HIS A 37 6.28 -1.66 4.95
CA HIS A 37 6.58 -2.80 4.09
C HIS A 37 6.80 -2.38 2.63
N ALA A 38 5.90 -1.58 2.06
CA ALA A 38 5.89 -1.34 0.62
C ALA A 38 6.91 -0.30 0.13
N VAL A 39 7.12 0.79 0.86
CA VAL A 39 7.96 1.92 0.41
C VAL A 39 9.41 1.51 0.05
N PRO A 40 10.09 0.63 0.82
CA PRO A 40 11.42 0.14 0.45
C PRO A 40 11.48 -0.55 -0.92
N HIS A 41 10.41 -1.23 -1.33
CA HIS A 41 10.30 -1.90 -2.64
C HIS A 41 9.89 -0.94 -3.75
N LEU A 42 9.04 0.05 -3.44
CA LEU A 42 8.54 1.02 -4.40
C LEU A 42 9.62 2.05 -4.80
N ARG A 43 10.40 2.54 -3.85
CA ARG A 43 11.41 3.59 -4.06
C ARG A 43 12.35 3.33 -5.25
N PRO A 44 13.06 2.19 -5.35
CA PRO A 44 13.98 1.96 -6.47
C PRO A 44 13.26 1.87 -7.83
N VAL A 45 11.99 1.47 -7.87
CA VAL A 45 11.20 1.45 -9.12
C VAL A 45 10.79 2.87 -9.51
N LEU A 46 10.30 3.66 -8.54
CA LEU A 46 9.91 5.05 -8.74
C LEU A 46 11.11 5.93 -9.16
N GLU A 47 12.29 5.71 -8.59
CA GLU A 47 13.54 6.34 -9.00
C GLU A 47 13.87 6.05 -10.48
N LYS A 48 13.78 4.78 -10.90
CA LYS A 48 13.99 4.39 -12.30
C LYS A 48 12.96 5.00 -13.26
N MET A 49 11.76 5.28 -12.77
CA MET A 49 10.69 5.95 -13.52
C MET A 49 10.84 7.49 -13.53
N GLY A 50 11.87 8.05 -12.88
CA GLY A 50 12.08 9.50 -12.78
C GLY A 50 11.03 10.19 -11.90
N ARG A 51 10.52 9.48 -10.88
CA ARG A 51 9.52 9.95 -9.91
C ARG A 51 9.89 9.61 -8.45
N PRO A 52 11.13 9.88 -7.99
CA PRO A 52 11.55 9.53 -6.62
C PRO A 52 10.67 10.17 -5.53
N GLU A 53 10.10 11.34 -5.79
CA GLU A 53 9.20 12.07 -4.90
C GLU A 53 7.93 11.28 -4.57
N ALA A 54 7.48 10.41 -5.48
CA ALA A 54 6.31 9.57 -5.26
C ALA A 54 6.52 8.52 -4.16
N ALA A 55 7.74 8.34 -3.66
CA ALA A 55 8.01 7.49 -2.50
C ALA A 55 7.51 8.11 -1.18
N ASP A 56 7.29 9.43 -1.13
CA ASP A 56 6.63 10.11 -0.02
C ASP A 56 5.11 10.07 -0.22
N CYS A 57 4.54 8.88 -0.05
CA CYS A 57 3.15 8.57 -0.37
C CYS A 57 2.38 8.05 0.85
N ILE A 58 1.06 8.16 0.78
CA ILE A 58 0.16 7.52 1.73
C ILE A 58 -0.44 6.26 1.11
N PHE A 59 -0.75 5.28 1.94
CA PHE A 59 -1.64 4.19 1.56
C PHE A 59 -3.08 4.59 1.89
N GLN A 60 -3.97 4.55 0.91
CA GLN A 60 -5.39 4.83 1.09
C GLN A 60 -6.21 3.58 0.80
N THR A 61 -7.19 3.27 1.65
CA THR A 61 -8.16 2.20 1.41
C THR A 61 -9.55 2.74 1.06
N ASN A 62 -10.39 1.87 0.50
CA ASN A 62 -11.83 2.10 0.50
C ASN A 62 -12.41 1.94 1.92
N LYS A 63 -13.70 2.29 2.08
CA LYS A 63 -14.41 2.25 3.36
C LYS A 63 -14.39 0.86 4.00
N ASP A 64 -14.50 -0.19 3.19
CA ASP A 64 -14.63 -1.56 3.66
C ASP A 64 -13.29 -2.28 3.80
N ARG A 65 -12.16 -1.60 3.55
CA ARG A 65 -10.80 -2.18 3.56
C ARG A 65 -10.69 -3.46 2.73
N THR A 66 -11.30 -3.48 1.55
CA THR A 66 -11.18 -4.57 0.56
C THR A 66 -10.25 -4.22 -0.60
N MET A 67 -9.97 -2.92 -0.76
CA MET A 67 -9.02 -2.40 -1.76
C MET A 67 -8.23 -1.23 -1.17
N GLY A 68 -7.00 -1.08 -1.64
CA GLY A 68 -6.19 0.10 -1.37
C GLY A 68 -5.28 0.49 -2.52
N GLN A 69 -4.60 1.61 -2.40
CA GLN A 69 -3.62 2.11 -3.37
C GLN A 69 -2.69 3.12 -2.71
N PHE A 70 -1.53 3.33 -3.30
CA PHE A 70 -0.65 4.43 -2.90
C PHE A 70 -1.05 5.72 -3.60
N LEU A 71 -1.03 6.81 -2.84
CA LEU A 71 -1.34 8.16 -3.30
C LEU A 71 -0.17 9.08 -2.95
N TRP A 72 0.42 9.69 -3.97
CA TRP A 72 1.33 10.81 -3.83
C TRP A 72 0.60 12.10 -4.18
N LEU A 73 0.85 13.16 -3.39
CA LEU A 73 0.22 14.48 -3.54
C LEU A 73 1.29 15.56 -3.45
N ASP A 74 1.32 16.45 -4.44
CA ASP A 74 2.05 17.71 -4.39
C ASP A 74 1.06 18.85 -4.22
N PHE A 75 0.98 19.39 -3.00
CA PHE A 75 0.08 20.49 -2.69
C PHE A 75 0.54 21.84 -3.24
N GLN A 76 1.83 22.00 -3.60
CA GLN A 76 2.34 23.23 -4.17
C GLN A 76 1.92 23.36 -5.64
N THR A 77 2.02 22.27 -6.39
CA THR A 77 1.66 22.25 -7.81
C THR A 77 0.23 21.77 -8.07
N GLY A 78 -0.47 21.28 -7.04
CA GLY A 78 -1.80 20.66 -7.18
C GLY A 78 -1.77 19.34 -7.95
N ALA A 79 -0.62 18.67 -8.00
CA ALA A 79 -0.45 17.40 -8.71
C ALA A 79 -0.66 16.20 -7.79
N GLY A 80 -0.93 15.04 -8.37
CA GLY A 80 -1.00 13.80 -7.62
C GLY A 80 -1.02 12.57 -8.52
N ALA A 81 -0.67 11.43 -7.94
CA ALA A 81 -0.64 10.16 -8.64
C ALA A 81 -1.17 9.03 -7.75
N ARG A 82 -1.97 8.14 -8.33
CA ARG A 82 -2.39 6.88 -7.73
C ARG A 82 -1.65 5.74 -8.41
N PHE A 83 -1.13 4.81 -7.62
CA PHE A 83 -0.33 3.71 -8.15
C PHE A 83 -0.34 2.51 -7.21
N CYS A 84 0.14 1.37 -7.71
CA CYS A 84 0.27 0.11 -6.96
C CYS A 84 -1.02 -0.22 -6.19
N ALA A 85 -2.10 -0.48 -6.93
CA ALA A 85 -3.36 -0.92 -6.36
C ALA A 85 -3.15 -2.21 -5.56
N ALA A 86 -3.88 -2.40 -4.48
CA ALA A 86 -3.78 -3.57 -3.63
C ALA A 86 -5.17 -4.17 -3.37
N ARG A 87 -5.26 -5.50 -3.44
CA ARG A 87 -6.42 -6.26 -2.97
C ARG A 87 -6.21 -6.59 -1.50
N ILE A 88 -7.25 -6.42 -0.68
CA ILE A 88 -7.19 -6.71 0.76
C ILE A 88 -8.24 -7.77 1.07
N THR A 89 -7.82 -8.86 1.69
CA THR A 89 -8.70 -9.94 2.13
C THR A 89 -8.57 -10.12 3.64
N THR A 90 -9.67 -10.44 4.31
CA THR A 90 -9.69 -10.74 5.74
C THR A 90 -9.73 -12.24 5.93
N GLY A 91 -8.83 -12.77 6.75
CA GLY A 91 -8.92 -14.13 7.30
C GLY A 91 -9.46 -14.05 8.72
N ASP A 92 -10.50 -14.85 9.02
CA ASP A 92 -10.85 -15.09 10.43
C ASP A 92 -9.80 -16.01 11.04
N GLN A 93 -9.25 -15.61 12.20
CA GLN A 93 -8.69 -16.61 13.11
C GLN A 93 -9.86 -17.29 13.82
N THR A 94 -10.45 -18.29 13.18
CA THR A 94 -11.32 -19.23 13.87
C THR A 94 -10.44 -20.06 14.80
N VAL A 95 -10.24 -19.56 16.02
CA VAL A 95 -9.64 -20.35 17.10
C VAL A 95 -10.59 -21.52 17.33
N SER A 96 -10.18 -22.71 16.89
CA SER A 96 -10.82 -23.99 17.23
C SER A 96 -10.38 -24.46 18.60
#